data_AF-A0A932W7B8-F1
#
_entry.id   AF-A0A932W7B8-F1
#
_cell.length_a   1.000
_cell.length_b   1.000
_cell.length_c   1.000
_cell.angle_alpha   90.00
_cell.angle_beta   90.00
_cell.angle_gamma   90.00
#
_symmetry.space_group_name_H-M   'P 1'
#
loop_
_entity.id
_entity.type
_entity.pdbx_description
1 polymer ?
#
loop_
_entity_poly.entity_id
_entity_poly.type
_entity_poly.pdbx_seq_one_letter_code
_entity_poly.pdbx_strand_id
1 'polypeptide(L)'
;MTSTTTSTASASTVTNPVGPTPPAAGRRCAPAPAPVPATDTHLRTPTSVGTAGMRAALERASYQLQLLLCRTALTPTPTDVDGNHPHDTTPTTPPRPRRYPATEAALMAVGDLALRTAVTRHERGRRQGDEDTAWLLLLLTYLPVRDHAWLRATTPTPGHLRLWGDLTGRAPATLLPAPASLLACTAWRDGQAARATTAVTAALQANPTYRMANLIEDALRAEAPPALLEDVLTTGGCTPTRPAHASTRPRRRRVTRR
;
A
#
# COMPACT_ATOMS: atom_id res chain seq x y z
N MET A 1 27.00 -69.90 3.08
CA MET A 1 26.68 -70.97 2.12
C MET A 1 25.21 -71.31 2.29
N THR A 2 24.36 -70.81 1.39
CA THR A 2 23.14 -71.43 0.82
C THR A 2 22.38 -70.34 0.07
N SER A 3 22.56 -70.34 -1.24
CA SER A 3 21.78 -69.64 -2.24
C SER A 3 20.41 -70.30 -2.40
N THR A 4 19.34 -69.56 -2.71
CA THR A 4 18.31 -69.90 -3.74
C THR A 4 17.24 -68.79 -3.82
N THR A 5 17.18 -68.03 -4.94
CA THR A 5 16.24 -68.11 -6.09
C THR A 5 14.89 -67.42 -5.87
N THR A 6 14.59 -66.34 -6.61
CA THR A 6 13.84 -66.32 -7.90
C THR A 6 12.37 -65.99 -7.66
N SER A 7 11.85 -64.89 -8.25
CA SER A 7 10.60 -64.89 -9.04
C SER A 7 10.25 -63.44 -9.46
N THR A 8 10.41 -63.04 -10.73
CA THR A 8 9.47 -63.16 -11.87
C THR A 8 8.50 -61.98 -12.02
N ALA A 9 8.74 -61.22 -13.10
CA ALA A 9 7.83 -60.61 -14.07
C ALA A 9 6.57 -59.85 -13.61
N SER A 10 6.38 -58.63 -14.11
CA SER A 10 5.67 -58.42 -15.38
C SER A 10 5.34 -56.95 -15.59
N ALA A 11 5.76 -56.45 -16.75
CA ALA A 11 5.26 -55.21 -17.34
C ALA A 11 3.85 -55.45 -17.89
N SER A 12 2.95 -54.50 -17.65
CA SER A 12 1.69 -54.38 -18.41
C SER A 12 1.40 -52.91 -18.67
N THR A 13 1.84 -52.49 -19.85
CA THR A 13 1.36 -51.33 -20.60
C THR A 13 -0.13 -51.50 -20.88
N VAL A 14 -0.97 -50.58 -20.38
CA VAL A 14 -2.37 -50.48 -20.79
C VAL A 14 -2.53 -49.25 -21.67
N THR A 15 -2.53 -49.51 -22.97
CA THR A 15 -2.94 -48.62 -24.05
C THR A 15 -4.47 -48.49 -24.02
N ASN A 16 -5.00 -47.28 -23.88
CA ASN A 16 -6.42 -46.99 -24.07
C ASN A 16 -6.70 -46.66 -25.55
N PRO A 17 -7.53 -47.43 -26.27
CA PRO A 17 -7.97 -47.06 -27.60
C PRO A 17 -9.12 -46.04 -27.56
N VAL A 18 -8.92 -44.99 -28.37
CA VAL A 18 -9.92 -44.02 -28.81
C VAL A 18 -11.08 -44.73 -29.51
N GLY A 19 -12.31 -44.43 -29.10
CA GLY A 19 -13.56 -44.86 -29.73
C GLY A 19 -14.57 -43.71 -29.77
N PRO A 20 -15.53 -43.73 -30.72
CA PRO A 20 -15.92 -42.55 -31.49
C PRO A 20 -17.05 -41.69 -30.89
N THR A 21 -16.98 -40.39 -31.23
CA THR A 21 -18.01 -39.36 -31.08
C THR A 21 -19.33 -39.72 -31.79
N PRO A 22 -20.48 -39.65 -31.11
CA PRO A 22 -21.80 -39.69 -31.74
C PRO A 22 -22.28 -38.30 -32.24
N PRO A 23 -23.20 -38.27 -33.22
CA PRO A 23 -23.50 -37.10 -34.06
C PRO A 23 -24.47 -36.07 -33.45
N ALA A 24 -24.37 -34.87 -34.01
CA ALA A 24 -25.20 -33.69 -33.77
C ALA A 24 -26.71 -33.99 -33.85
N ALA A 25 -27.42 -33.75 -32.75
CA ALA A 25 -28.88 -33.75 -32.70
C ALA A 25 -29.40 -32.40 -32.22
N GLY A 26 -30.10 -31.71 -33.13
CA GLY A 26 -31.26 -30.87 -32.86
C GLY A 26 -31.11 -29.73 -31.84
N ARG A 27 -30.82 -28.52 -32.36
CA ARG A 27 -31.18 -27.27 -31.68
C ARG A 27 -32.69 -27.27 -31.38
N ARG A 28 -33.06 -27.48 -30.11
CA ARG A 28 -34.33 -27.02 -29.56
C ARG A 28 -34.04 -25.75 -28.77
N CYS A 29 -34.74 -24.67 -29.13
CA CYS A 29 -34.71 -23.41 -28.40
C CYS A 29 -35.10 -23.67 -26.94
N ALA A 30 -34.19 -23.38 -26.02
CA ALA A 30 -34.56 -23.20 -24.62
C ALA A 30 -35.37 -21.90 -24.51
N PRO A 31 -36.47 -21.85 -23.73
CA PRO A 31 -37.18 -20.62 -23.47
C PRO A 31 -36.27 -19.64 -22.70
N ALA A 32 -36.36 -18.35 -23.06
CA ALA A 32 -35.62 -17.26 -22.43
C ALA A 32 -35.75 -17.31 -20.90
N PRO A 33 -34.66 -17.06 -20.13
CA PRO A 33 -34.79 -16.91 -18.70
C PRO A 33 -35.64 -15.68 -18.39
N ALA A 34 -36.65 -15.87 -17.54
CA ALA A 34 -37.49 -14.79 -17.03
C ALA A 34 -36.63 -13.65 -16.46
N PRO A 35 -37.09 -12.38 -16.54
CA PRO A 35 -36.39 -11.28 -15.90
C PRO A 35 -36.37 -11.52 -14.40
N VAL A 36 -35.16 -11.73 -13.86
CA VAL A 36 -34.90 -11.69 -12.42
C VAL A 36 -35.43 -10.35 -11.91
N PRO A 37 -36.33 -10.31 -10.91
CA PRO A 37 -36.69 -9.05 -10.31
C PRO A 37 -35.42 -8.43 -9.76
N ALA A 38 -35.20 -7.16 -10.07
CA ALA A 38 -34.17 -6.35 -9.44
C ALA A 38 -34.41 -6.40 -7.94
N THR A 39 -33.71 -7.31 -7.25
CA THR A 39 -33.61 -7.24 -5.81
C THR A 39 -32.87 -5.97 -5.55
N ASP A 40 -33.63 -4.98 -5.09
CA ASP A 40 -33.14 -3.74 -4.52
C ASP A 40 -31.96 -4.12 -3.64
N THR A 41 -30.76 -3.83 -4.15
CA THR A 41 -29.54 -3.94 -3.36
C THR A 41 -29.70 -2.80 -2.38
N HIS A 42 -30.35 -3.09 -1.26
CA HIS A 42 -30.32 -2.24 -0.09
C HIS A 42 -28.86 -1.86 0.08
N LEU A 43 -28.56 -0.59 -0.21
CA LEU A 43 -27.43 0.11 0.34
C LEU A 43 -27.49 -0.18 1.83
N ARG A 44 -26.75 -1.21 2.27
CA ARG A 44 -26.48 -1.45 3.67
C ARG A 44 -25.70 -0.22 4.11
N THR A 45 -26.42 0.78 4.60
CA THR A 45 -25.81 1.83 5.41
C THR A 45 -25.00 1.10 6.48
N PRO A 46 -23.70 1.37 6.63
CA PRO A 46 -22.92 0.77 7.69
C PRO A 46 -23.63 1.08 9.01
N THR A 47 -23.86 0.05 9.82
CA THR A 47 -24.58 0.16 11.09
C THR A 47 -23.97 1.30 11.92
N SER A 48 -24.80 2.29 12.28
CA SER A 48 -24.38 3.53 12.95
C SER A 48 -23.54 3.30 14.22
N VAL A 49 -23.73 2.15 14.88
CA VAL A 49 -22.99 1.73 16.09
C VAL A 49 -21.51 1.47 15.80
N GLY A 50 -21.17 0.85 14.68
CA GLY A 50 -19.77 0.58 14.30
C GLY A 50 -19.02 1.85 13.92
N THR A 51 -19.70 2.78 13.23
CA THR A 51 -19.13 4.10 12.89
C THR A 51 -18.98 5.00 14.11
N ALA A 52 -19.90 4.93 15.08
CA ALA A 52 -19.81 5.68 16.33
C ALA A 52 -18.63 5.20 17.20
N GLY A 53 -18.41 3.87 17.26
CA GLY A 53 -17.24 3.28 17.94
C GLY A 53 -15.92 3.78 17.36
N MET A 54 -15.77 3.71 16.03
CA MET A 54 -14.57 4.19 15.34
C MET A 54 -14.36 5.70 15.51
N ARG A 55 -15.42 6.52 15.49
CA ARG A 55 -15.33 7.97 15.70
C ARG A 55 -14.80 8.29 17.11
N ALA A 56 -15.36 7.65 18.14
CA ALA A 56 -14.90 7.84 19.52
C ALA A 56 -13.46 7.33 19.72
N ALA A 57 -13.09 6.22 19.08
CA ALA A 57 -11.71 5.72 19.07
C ALA A 57 -10.75 6.75 18.44
N LEU A 58 -11.14 7.38 17.34
CA LEU A 58 -10.35 8.41 16.67
C LEU A 58 -10.19 9.67 17.52
N GLU A 59 -11.25 10.12 18.21
CA GLU A 59 -11.17 11.24 19.16
C GLU A 59 -10.17 10.93 20.29
N ARG A 60 -10.25 9.75 20.92
CA ARG A 60 -9.29 9.34 21.96
C ARG A 60 -7.86 9.26 21.43
N ALA A 61 -7.68 8.67 20.26
CA ALA A 61 -6.38 8.58 19.61
C ALA A 61 -5.81 9.97 19.29
N SER A 62 -6.63 10.91 18.82
CA SER A 62 -6.17 12.29 18.57
C SER A 62 -5.71 12.99 19.86
N TYR A 63 -6.42 12.77 20.96
CA TYR A 63 -6.02 13.28 22.28
C TYR A 63 -4.70 12.67 22.76
N GLN A 64 -4.50 11.36 22.58
CA GLN A 64 -3.22 10.70 22.90
C GLN A 64 -2.06 11.26 22.06
N LEU A 65 -2.28 11.52 20.78
CA LEU A 65 -1.28 12.13 19.91
C LEU A 65 -0.92 13.53 20.41
N GLN A 66 -1.91 14.34 20.75
CA GLN A 66 -1.68 15.68 21.28
C GLN A 66 -0.92 15.65 22.60
N LEU A 67 -1.23 14.72 23.51
CA LEU A 67 -0.46 14.52 24.74
C LEU A 67 1.00 14.13 24.47
N LEU A 68 1.25 13.26 23.49
CA LEU A 68 2.61 12.85 23.09
C LEU A 68 3.40 14.06 22.55
N LEU A 69 2.77 14.87 21.70
CA LEU A 69 3.38 16.09 21.17
C LEU A 69 3.69 17.08 22.29
N CYS A 70 2.75 17.35 23.20
CA CYS A 70 2.98 18.21 24.35
C CYS A 70 4.12 17.69 25.25
N ARG A 71 4.15 16.38 25.53
CA ARG A 71 5.19 15.76 26.37
C ARG A 71 6.58 15.94 25.77
N THR A 72 6.72 15.76 24.45
CA THR A 72 8.01 15.86 23.75
C THR A 72 8.43 17.31 23.47
N ALA A 73 7.47 18.24 23.38
CA ALA A 73 7.78 19.66 23.30
C ALA A 73 8.33 20.22 24.63
N LEU A 74 7.95 19.62 25.76
CA LEU A 74 8.42 20.00 27.10
C LEU A 74 9.78 19.38 27.47
N THR A 75 10.31 18.45 26.67
CA THR A 75 11.65 17.90 26.92
C THR A 75 12.70 18.85 26.36
N PRO A 76 13.51 19.52 27.21
CA PRO A 76 14.65 20.29 26.71
C PRO A 76 15.59 19.32 25.98
N THR A 77 15.94 19.63 24.73
CA THR A 77 16.97 18.87 24.02
C THR A 77 18.30 19.14 24.74
N PRO A 78 19.02 18.10 25.21
CA PRO A 78 20.27 18.26 25.95
C PRO A 78 21.45 18.80 25.12
N THR A 79 21.20 19.36 23.94
CA THR A 79 22.22 19.83 22.99
C THR A 79 22.28 21.35 22.85
N ASP A 80 21.58 22.15 23.67
CA ASP A 80 21.78 23.61 23.71
C ASP A 80 22.67 24.01 24.91
N VAL A 81 23.72 23.22 25.15
CA VAL A 81 24.88 23.58 25.98
C VAL A 81 26.09 23.79 25.03
N ASP A 82 25.87 24.49 23.92
CA ASP A 82 26.97 25.04 23.15
C ASP A 82 27.42 26.33 23.82
N GLY A 83 28.39 26.19 24.73
CA GLY A 83 29.24 27.30 25.07
C GLY A 83 30.02 27.71 23.83
N ASN A 84 29.61 28.77 23.12
CA ASN A 84 30.56 29.57 22.37
C ASN A 84 30.10 31.02 22.06
N HIS A 85 31.14 31.84 21.92
CA HIS A 85 31.26 33.30 21.98
C HIS A 85 30.30 34.18 21.15
N PRO A 86 30.13 35.45 21.57
CA PRO A 86 29.53 36.49 20.74
C PRO A 86 30.53 36.96 19.68
N HIS A 87 30.27 36.67 18.40
CA HIS A 87 30.59 37.60 17.31
C HIS A 87 29.60 37.43 16.16
N ASP A 88 28.74 38.45 16.05
CA ASP A 88 28.24 39.06 14.83
C ASP A 88 27.93 38.13 13.64
N THR A 89 26.65 37.76 13.49
CA THR A 89 25.99 37.65 12.18
C THR A 89 24.50 37.87 12.36
N THR A 90 23.99 38.93 11.76
CA THR A 90 22.55 39.17 11.53
C THR A 90 21.88 37.93 10.93
N PRO A 91 20.79 37.38 11.51
CA PRO A 91 20.04 36.31 10.89
C PRO A 91 19.07 36.90 9.85
N THR A 92 19.52 37.06 8.60
CA THR A 92 18.65 37.45 7.47
C THR A 92 17.82 36.27 6.92
N THR A 93 17.98 35.06 7.46
CA THR A 93 17.14 33.91 7.10
C THR A 93 16.16 33.66 8.26
N PRO A 94 14.82 33.65 8.03
CA PRO A 94 13.90 33.24 9.07
C PRO A 94 14.29 31.83 9.52
N PRO A 95 14.32 31.55 10.84
CA PRO A 95 14.67 30.23 11.33
C PRO A 95 13.72 29.22 10.68
N ARG A 96 14.28 28.28 9.92
CA ARG A 96 13.52 27.08 9.52
C ARG A 96 12.95 26.48 10.80
N PRO A 97 11.67 26.05 10.82
CA PRO A 97 11.09 25.50 12.03
C PRO A 97 12.02 24.39 12.54
N ARG A 98 12.59 24.60 13.73
CA ARG A 98 13.43 23.61 14.40
C ARG A 98 12.58 22.34 14.51
N ARG A 99 12.86 21.33 13.68
CA ARG A 99 12.30 19.99 13.90
C ARG A 99 12.76 19.60 15.30
N TYR A 100 11.83 19.31 16.20
CA TYR A 100 12.18 18.75 17.49
C TYR A 100 12.56 17.28 17.24
N PRO A 101 13.87 16.92 17.28
CA PRO A 101 14.29 15.56 16.97
C PRO A 101 13.67 14.55 17.95
N ALA A 102 13.39 14.99 19.18
CA ALA A 102 12.70 14.20 20.20
C ALA A 102 11.26 13.85 19.82
N THR A 103 10.49 14.81 19.27
CA THR A 103 9.11 14.58 18.82
C THR A 103 9.07 13.63 17.62
N GLU A 104 9.95 13.85 16.63
CA GLU A 104 10.05 12.97 15.47
C GLU A 104 10.46 11.54 15.88
N ALA A 105 11.46 11.40 16.75
CA ALA A 105 11.90 10.10 17.27
C ALA A 105 10.79 9.39 18.06
N ALA A 106 10.05 10.12 18.91
CA ALA A 106 8.94 9.55 19.68
C ALA A 106 7.80 9.08 18.76
N LEU A 107 7.41 9.89 17.78
CA LEU A 107 6.40 9.51 16.79
C LEU A 107 6.83 8.27 15.99
N MET A 108 8.10 8.23 15.57
CA MET A 108 8.65 7.08 14.87
C MET A 108 8.64 5.82 15.74
N ALA A 109 9.09 5.91 17.00
CA ALA A 109 9.10 4.77 17.92
C ALA A 109 7.70 4.22 18.18
N VAL A 110 6.72 5.11 18.43
CA VAL A 110 5.33 4.68 18.67
C VAL A 110 4.69 4.15 17.39
N GLY A 111 4.95 4.78 16.23
CA GLY A 111 4.48 4.33 14.93
C GLY A 111 4.99 2.95 14.56
N ASP A 112 6.29 2.72 14.74
CA ASP A 112 6.97 1.45 14.48
C ASP A 112 6.47 0.33 15.40
N LEU A 113 6.27 0.61 16.70
CA LEU A 113 5.66 -0.34 17.64
C LEU A 113 4.22 -0.69 17.25
N ALA A 114 3.39 0.32 16.94
CA ALA A 114 2.01 0.10 16.53
C ALA A 114 1.93 -0.74 15.26
N LEU A 115 2.77 -0.45 14.27
CA LEU A 115 2.83 -1.18 13.01
C LEU A 115 3.29 -2.63 13.21
N ARG A 116 4.33 -2.89 14.00
CA ARG A 116 4.77 -4.26 14.31
C ARG A 116 3.66 -5.06 15.00
N THR A 117 3.05 -4.49 16.04
CA THR A 117 1.94 -5.12 16.76
C THR A 117 0.79 -5.46 15.82
N ALA A 118 0.45 -4.54 14.91
CA ALA A 118 -0.62 -4.73 13.94
C ALA A 118 -0.31 -5.86 12.96
N VAL A 119 0.88 -5.88 12.37
CA VAL A 119 1.32 -6.94 11.44
C VAL A 119 1.31 -8.31 12.13
N THR A 120 1.93 -8.40 13.31
CA THR A 120 2.02 -9.64 14.09
C THR A 120 0.66 -10.18 14.53
N ARG A 121 -0.36 -9.33 14.74
CA ARG A 121 -1.73 -9.77 14.99
C ARG A 121 -2.38 -10.36 13.75
N HIS A 122 -2.24 -9.71 12.59
CA HIS A 122 -2.84 -10.16 11.34
C HIS A 122 -2.17 -11.42 10.77
N GLU A 123 -0.87 -11.60 11.02
CA GLU A 123 -0.17 -12.87 10.78
C GLU A 123 -0.80 -14.03 11.56
N ARG A 124 -1.21 -13.79 12.80
CA ARG A 124 -1.92 -14.75 13.64
C ARG A 124 -3.43 -14.83 13.34
N GLY A 125 -3.90 -14.15 12.29
CA GLY A 125 -5.32 -14.11 11.91
C GLY A 125 -6.22 -13.36 12.89
N ARG A 126 -5.66 -12.56 13.82
CA ARG A 126 -6.43 -11.76 14.76
C ARG A 126 -6.66 -10.35 14.21
N ARG A 127 -7.90 -9.90 14.28
CA ARG A 127 -8.26 -8.51 13.93
C ARG A 127 -7.85 -7.55 15.02
N GLN A 128 -7.50 -6.34 14.60
CA GLN A 128 -7.18 -5.24 15.50
C GLN A 128 -8.46 -4.57 16.00
N GLY A 129 -8.52 -4.23 17.29
CA GLY A 129 -9.63 -3.44 17.85
C GLY A 129 -9.72 -2.04 17.23
N ASP A 130 -10.85 -1.35 17.44
CA ASP A 130 -11.08 -0.04 16.84
C ASP A 130 -10.14 1.03 17.39
N GLU A 131 -9.76 0.96 18.68
CA GLU A 131 -8.79 1.88 19.30
C GLU A 131 -7.41 1.81 18.66
N ASP A 132 -6.84 0.60 18.59
CA ASP A 132 -5.54 0.38 17.96
C ASP A 132 -5.58 0.72 16.46
N THR A 133 -6.72 0.50 15.80
CA THR A 133 -6.94 0.86 14.38
C THR A 133 -6.96 2.36 14.19
N ALA A 134 -7.73 3.08 15.00
CA ALA A 134 -7.79 4.53 14.97
C ALA A 134 -6.41 5.17 15.26
N TRP A 135 -5.68 4.62 16.23
CA TRP A 135 -4.32 5.03 16.56
C TRP A 135 -3.37 4.88 15.36
N LEU A 136 -3.37 3.71 14.71
CA LEU A 136 -2.52 3.48 13.55
C LEU A 136 -2.91 4.37 12.35
N LEU A 137 -4.21 4.58 12.10
CA LEU A 137 -4.68 5.47 11.03
C LEU A 137 -4.22 6.91 11.24
N LEU A 138 -4.25 7.42 12.48
CA LEU A 138 -3.73 8.74 12.80
C LEU A 138 -2.22 8.82 12.62
N LEU A 139 -1.47 7.83 13.09
CA LEU A 139 -0.01 7.81 12.95
C LEU A 139 0.44 7.82 11.47
N LEU A 140 -0.32 7.18 10.57
CA LEU A 140 -0.04 7.20 9.13
C LEU A 140 -0.25 8.56 8.46
N THR A 141 -0.85 9.54 9.15
CA THR A 141 -0.89 10.93 8.66
C THR A 141 0.48 11.61 8.77
N TYR A 142 1.35 11.10 9.64
CA TYR A 142 2.71 11.59 9.79
C TYR A 142 3.63 10.94 8.74
N LEU A 143 4.20 11.78 7.85
CA LEU A 143 4.95 11.33 6.67
C LEU A 143 6.07 10.32 6.98
N PRO A 144 6.95 10.55 7.98
CA PRO A 144 8.01 9.61 8.31
C PRO A 144 7.49 8.22 8.74
N VAL A 145 6.41 8.17 9.52
CA VAL A 145 5.80 6.89 9.95
C VAL A 145 5.15 6.18 8.76
N ARG A 146 4.49 6.93 7.88
CA ARG A 146 3.91 6.40 6.65
C ARG A 146 4.97 5.84 5.71
N ASP A 147 6.08 6.56 5.53
CA ASP A 147 7.15 6.13 4.62
C ASP A 147 7.87 4.91 5.18
N HIS A 148 8.06 4.83 6.50
CA HIS A 148 8.50 3.60 7.17
C HIS A 148 7.51 2.45 6.98
N ALA A 149 6.21 2.72 7.09
CA ALA A 149 5.18 1.72 6.81
C ALA A 149 5.21 1.24 5.35
N TRP A 150 5.45 2.13 4.40
CA TRP A 150 5.66 1.78 3.00
C TRP A 150 6.85 0.84 2.83
N LEU A 151 8.01 1.20 3.39
CA LEU A 151 9.22 0.39 3.28
C LEU A 151 8.97 -1.03 3.81
N ARG A 152 8.31 -1.16 4.97
CA ARG A 152 7.96 -2.46 5.54
C ARG A 152 6.91 -3.22 4.71
N ALA A 153 5.91 -2.52 4.17
CA ALA A 153 4.89 -3.11 3.30
C ALA A 153 5.49 -3.69 2.00
N THR A 154 6.67 -3.22 1.60
CA THR A 154 7.41 -3.75 0.44
C THR A 154 8.00 -5.13 0.74
N THR A 155 8.27 -5.47 2.00
CA THR A 155 8.68 -6.83 2.35
C THR A 155 7.47 -7.78 2.28
N PRO A 156 7.52 -8.86 1.46
CA PRO A 156 6.41 -9.79 1.33
C PRO A 156 6.18 -10.51 2.65
N THR A 157 4.98 -10.36 3.20
CA THR A 157 4.58 -10.99 4.47
C THR A 157 3.08 -11.25 4.40
N PRO A 158 2.60 -12.46 4.74
CA PRO A 158 1.19 -12.84 4.57
C PRO A 158 0.22 -11.97 5.39
N GLY A 159 0.70 -11.31 6.44
CA GLY A 159 -0.11 -10.39 7.26
C GLY A 159 -0.40 -9.03 6.62
N HIS A 160 0.42 -8.55 5.67
CA HIS A 160 0.32 -7.18 5.16
C HIS A 160 -0.97 -6.92 4.37
N LEU A 161 -1.31 -7.80 3.43
CA LEU A 161 -2.53 -7.66 2.61
C LEU A 161 -3.80 -7.63 3.45
N ARG A 162 -3.86 -8.46 4.50
CA ARG A 162 -4.97 -8.50 5.46
C ARG A 162 -5.03 -7.24 6.31
N LEU A 163 -3.88 -6.82 6.87
CA LEU A 163 -3.78 -5.59 7.65
C LEU A 163 -4.27 -4.37 6.87
N TRP A 164 -3.73 -4.13 5.67
CA TRP A 164 -4.09 -2.96 4.88
C TRP A 164 -5.54 -3.03 4.38
N GLY A 165 -6.04 -4.23 4.08
CA GLY A 165 -7.46 -4.44 3.77
C GLY A 165 -8.39 -4.09 4.94
N ASP A 166 -8.05 -4.55 6.14
CA ASP A 166 -8.84 -4.30 7.35
C ASP A 166 -8.77 -2.82 7.80
N LEU A 167 -7.66 -2.13 7.54
CA LEU A 167 -7.53 -0.68 7.80
C LEU A 167 -8.32 0.15 6.79
N THR A 168 -8.21 -0.15 5.49
CA THR A 168 -8.94 0.58 4.43
C THR A 168 -10.44 0.43 4.56
N GLY A 169 -10.94 -0.76 4.92
CA GLY A 169 -12.37 -0.99 5.12
C GLY A 169 -12.97 -0.26 6.34
N ARG A 170 -12.15 0.18 7.29
CA ARG A 170 -12.59 0.86 8.52
C ARG A 170 -12.17 2.33 8.62
N ALA A 171 -11.28 2.78 7.73
CA ALA A 171 -10.81 4.14 7.73
C ALA A 171 -11.92 5.12 7.33
N PRO A 172 -12.09 6.24 8.05
CA PRO A 172 -12.93 7.33 7.56
C PRO A 172 -12.30 7.93 6.29
N ALA A 173 -13.13 8.53 5.43
CA ALA A 173 -12.68 9.05 4.13
C ALA A 173 -11.48 10.01 4.24
N THR A 174 -11.39 10.80 5.32
CA THR A 174 -10.27 11.74 5.55
C THR A 174 -8.92 11.05 5.79
N LEU A 175 -8.93 9.83 6.32
CA LEU A 175 -7.72 9.05 6.64
C LEU A 175 -7.51 7.88 5.69
N LEU A 176 -8.43 7.64 4.76
CA LEU A 176 -8.39 6.57 3.78
C LEU A 176 -7.19 6.64 2.80
N PRO A 177 -6.70 7.81 2.32
CA PRO A 177 -5.71 7.85 1.25
C PRO A 177 -4.41 7.10 1.58
N ALA A 178 -3.89 7.27 2.80
CA ALA A 178 -2.65 6.61 3.23
C ALA A 178 -2.74 5.07 3.25
N PRO A 179 -3.67 4.43 4.00
CA PRO A 179 -3.80 2.98 4.02
C PRO A 179 -4.25 2.40 2.67
N ALA A 180 -5.03 3.14 1.86
CA ALA A 180 -5.47 2.69 0.54
C ALA A 180 -4.31 2.61 -0.45
N SER A 181 -3.41 3.60 -0.44
CA SER A 181 -2.17 3.52 -1.21
C SER A 181 -1.24 2.40 -0.73
N LEU A 182 -1.14 2.13 0.58
CA LEU A 182 -0.34 1.00 1.10
C LEU A 182 -0.95 -0.36 0.71
N LEU A 183 -2.28 -0.47 0.73
CA LEU A 183 -2.98 -1.65 0.20
C LEU A 183 -2.68 -1.83 -1.30
N ALA A 184 -2.66 -0.75 -2.06
CA ALA A 184 -2.35 -0.81 -3.48
C ALA A 184 -0.92 -1.32 -3.74
N CYS A 185 0.08 -0.78 -3.04
CA CYS A 185 1.46 -1.25 -3.13
C CYS A 185 1.59 -2.74 -2.80
N THR A 186 0.97 -3.18 -1.70
CA THR A 186 1.04 -4.59 -1.28
C THR A 186 0.32 -5.54 -2.22
N ALA A 187 -0.87 -5.16 -2.70
CA ALA A 187 -1.62 -5.92 -3.70
C ALA A 187 -0.88 -6.01 -5.04
N TRP A 188 -0.23 -4.93 -5.47
CA TRP A 188 0.54 -4.93 -6.71
C TRP A 188 1.74 -5.86 -6.63
N ARG A 189 2.43 -5.89 -5.48
CA ARG A 189 3.55 -6.82 -5.23
C ARG A 189 3.12 -8.29 -5.15
N ASP A 190 1.92 -8.55 -4.64
CA ASP A 190 1.34 -9.90 -4.60
C ASP A 190 0.73 -10.33 -5.96
N GLY A 191 0.88 -9.52 -7.01
CA GLY A 191 0.33 -9.80 -8.34
C GLY A 191 -1.19 -9.57 -8.46
N GLN A 192 -1.84 -9.02 -7.43
CA GLN A 192 -3.27 -8.72 -7.41
C GLN A 192 -3.59 -7.35 -8.03
N ALA A 193 -3.29 -7.17 -9.32
CA ALA A 193 -3.42 -5.88 -10.03
C ALA A 193 -4.81 -5.24 -9.94
N ALA A 194 -5.88 -6.05 -10.00
CA ALA A 194 -7.26 -5.56 -9.87
C ALA A 194 -7.54 -4.94 -8.48
N ARG A 195 -7.02 -5.56 -7.43
CA ARG A 195 -7.13 -5.06 -6.05
C ARG A 195 -6.28 -3.81 -5.85
N ALA A 196 -5.10 -3.77 -6.46
CA ALA A 196 -4.25 -2.58 -6.45
C ALA A 196 -4.95 -1.38 -7.09
N THR A 197 -5.50 -1.58 -8.29
CA THR A 197 -6.23 -0.54 -9.04
C THR A 197 -7.43 -0.03 -8.23
N THR A 198 -8.25 -0.93 -7.68
CA THR A 198 -9.42 -0.55 -6.87
C THR A 198 -9.01 0.27 -5.64
N ALA A 199 -7.93 -0.12 -4.97
CA ALA A 199 -7.42 0.57 -3.80
C ALA A 199 -6.86 1.98 -4.13
N VAL A 200 -6.13 2.14 -5.25
CA VAL A 200 -5.68 3.46 -5.73
C VAL A 200 -6.87 4.35 -6.07
N THR A 201 -7.85 3.82 -6.81
CA THR A 201 -9.05 4.58 -7.16
C THR A 201 -9.76 5.06 -5.89
N ALA A 202 -9.95 4.19 -4.88
CA ALA A 202 -10.54 4.59 -3.61
C ALA A 202 -9.74 5.69 -2.90
N ALA A 203 -8.41 5.64 -2.94
CA ALA A 203 -7.55 6.68 -2.38
C ALA A 203 -7.73 8.03 -3.09
N LEU A 204 -7.78 8.03 -4.42
CA LEU A 204 -7.94 9.23 -5.24
C LEU A 204 -9.34 9.82 -5.18
N GLN A 205 -10.37 8.98 -5.02
CA GLN A 205 -11.74 9.45 -4.75
C GLN A 205 -11.83 10.18 -3.42
N ALA A 206 -11.10 9.71 -2.40
CA ALA A 206 -11.03 10.39 -1.10
C ALA A 206 -10.17 11.67 -1.15
N ASN A 207 -9.03 11.64 -1.86
CA ASN A 207 -8.18 12.80 -2.08
C ASN A 207 -7.47 12.72 -3.44
N PRO A 208 -7.94 13.47 -4.45
CA PRO A 208 -7.36 13.44 -5.80
C PRO A 208 -5.90 13.90 -5.86
N THR A 209 -5.48 14.73 -4.91
CA THR A 209 -4.13 15.29 -4.85
C THR A 209 -3.15 14.46 -4.03
N TYR A 210 -3.57 13.28 -3.54
CA TYR A 210 -2.72 12.45 -2.70
C TYR A 210 -1.54 11.87 -3.49
N ARG A 211 -0.38 12.53 -3.38
CA ARG A 211 0.83 12.28 -4.19
C ARG A 211 1.20 10.80 -4.30
N MET A 212 1.12 10.07 -3.19
CA MET A 212 1.48 8.67 -3.13
C MET A 212 0.51 7.77 -3.92
N ALA A 213 -0.79 8.07 -3.92
CA ALA A 213 -1.75 7.37 -4.77
C ALA A 213 -1.50 7.65 -6.26
N ASN A 214 -1.24 8.92 -6.62
CA ASN A 214 -0.92 9.30 -7.99
C ASN A 214 0.34 8.58 -8.51
N LEU A 215 1.40 8.48 -7.70
CA LEU A 215 2.60 7.74 -8.07
C LEU A 215 2.33 6.26 -8.37
N ILE A 216 1.48 5.61 -7.57
CA ILE A 216 1.12 4.22 -7.79
C ILE A 216 0.22 4.08 -9.01
N GLU A 217 -0.72 5.01 -9.22
CA GLU A 217 -1.60 5.03 -10.40
C GLU A 217 -0.78 5.14 -11.70
N ASP A 218 0.17 6.06 -11.75
CA ASP A 218 1.04 6.26 -12.90
C ASP A 218 1.88 5.02 -13.19
N ALA A 219 2.38 4.36 -12.15
CA ALA A 219 3.19 3.16 -12.30
C ALA A 219 2.35 1.94 -12.74
N LEU A 220 1.11 1.81 -12.26
CA LEU A 220 0.16 0.80 -12.73
C LEU A 220 -0.22 1.04 -14.20
N ARG A 221 -0.45 2.30 -14.60
CA ARG A 221 -0.79 2.68 -15.98
C ARG A 221 0.37 2.44 -16.95
N ALA A 222 1.60 2.55 -16.47
CA ALA A 222 2.81 2.24 -17.23
C ALA A 222 3.09 0.72 -17.35
N GLU A 223 2.21 -0.14 -16.82
CA GLU A 223 2.41 -1.60 -16.72
C GLU A 223 3.78 -1.95 -16.11
N ALA A 224 4.26 -1.11 -15.18
CA ALA A 224 5.58 -1.31 -14.62
C ALA A 224 5.64 -2.65 -13.86
N PRO A 225 6.76 -3.38 -13.93
CA PRO A 225 6.95 -4.54 -13.07
C PRO A 225 7.06 -4.07 -11.61
N PRO A 226 6.58 -4.86 -10.63
CA PRO A 226 6.65 -4.50 -9.21
C PRO A 226 8.08 -4.35 -8.68
N ALA A 227 9.09 -4.80 -9.44
CA ALA A 227 10.52 -4.55 -9.17
C ALA A 227 10.88 -3.05 -9.25
N LEU A 228 10.16 -2.25 -10.03
CA LEU A 228 10.39 -0.81 -10.13
C LEU A 228 10.08 -0.08 -8.81
N LEU A 229 9.12 -0.58 -8.02
CA LEU A 229 8.88 -0.09 -6.66
C LEU A 229 10.09 -0.32 -5.76
N GLU A 230 10.78 -1.45 -5.89
CA GLU A 230 11.97 -1.75 -5.09
C GLU A 230 13.12 -0.81 -5.45
N ASP A 231 13.33 -0.55 -6.75
CA ASP A 231 14.34 0.39 -7.24
C ASP A 231 14.06 1.83 -6.76
N VAL A 232 12.82 2.32 -6.86
CA VAL A 232 12.44 3.65 -6.34
C VAL A 232 12.73 3.79 -4.84
N LEU A 233 12.54 2.72 -4.07
CA LEU A 233 12.72 2.72 -2.61
C LEU A 233 14.18 2.51 -2.17
N THR A 234 14.94 1.69 -2.89
CA THR A 234 16.35 1.40 -2.58
C THR A 234 17.30 2.44 -3.15
N THR A 235 16.98 3.02 -4.30
CA THR A 235 17.81 4.02 -4.98
C THR A 235 17.59 5.43 -4.45
N GLY A 236 16.64 5.64 -3.52
CA GLY A 236 16.47 6.93 -2.86
C GLY A 236 16.28 8.08 -3.85
N GLY A 237 15.29 7.96 -4.75
CA GLY A 237 14.88 9.08 -5.59
C GLY A 237 15.83 9.52 -6.71
N CYS A 238 16.58 8.61 -7.34
CA CYS A 238 17.08 8.91 -8.68
C CYS A 238 15.95 8.67 -9.70
N THR A 239 15.26 9.75 -10.08
CA THR A 239 14.29 9.74 -11.18
C THR A 239 14.88 9.02 -12.40
N PRO A 240 14.19 8.02 -13.00
CA PRO A 240 14.60 7.54 -14.30
C PRO A 240 14.55 8.73 -15.26
N THR A 241 15.71 9.06 -15.82
CA THR A 241 15.85 10.10 -16.81
C THR A 241 14.85 9.83 -17.91
N ARG A 242 13.81 10.68 -17.99
CA ARG A 242 12.88 10.74 -19.13
C ARG A 242 13.73 10.75 -20.40
N PRO A 243 13.64 9.75 -21.29
CA PRO A 243 14.44 9.72 -22.50
C PRO A 243 14.16 11.02 -23.26
N ALA A 244 15.22 11.81 -23.46
CA ALA A 244 15.14 13.06 -24.18
C ALA A 244 14.51 12.76 -25.54
N HIS A 245 13.29 13.25 -25.76
CA HIS A 245 12.73 13.30 -27.09
C HIS A 245 13.74 14.06 -27.95
N ALA A 246 14.36 13.34 -28.88
CA ALA A 246 15.25 13.91 -29.87
C ALA A 246 14.45 14.98 -30.61
N SER A 247 14.68 16.24 -30.25
CA SER A 247 14.25 17.36 -31.07
C SER A 247 15.12 17.31 -32.31
N THR A 248 14.65 16.59 -33.34
CA THR A 248 15.18 16.67 -34.69
C THR A 248 14.93 18.10 -35.16
N ARG A 249 15.87 18.98 -34.85
CA ARG A 249 15.92 20.35 -35.34
C ARG A 249 16.18 20.26 -36.84
N PRO A 250 15.30 20.76 -37.73
CA PRO A 250 15.55 20.68 -39.16
C PRO A 250 16.73 21.58 -39.50
N ARG A 251 17.78 20.98 -40.06
CA ARG A 251 18.98 21.66 -40.56
C ARG A 251 18.54 22.58 -41.71
N ARG A 252 18.45 23.89 -41.46
CA ARG A 252 18.27 24.90 -42.52
C ARG A 252 19.46 24.79 -43.48
N ARG A 253 19.20 24.29 -44.69
CA ARG A 253 20.12 24.37 -45.82
C ARG A 253 20.38 25.85 -46.13
N ARG A 254 21.64 26.28 -46.00
CA ARG A 254 22.13 27.52 -46.60
C ARG A 254 22.03 27.37 -48.11
N VAL A 255 21.15 28.14 -48.73
CA VAL A 255 21.17 28.38 -50.18
C VAL A 255 22.29 29.38 -50.43
N THR A 256 23.32 28.95 -51.13
CA THR A 256 24.32 29.83 -51.74
C THR A 256 23.68 30.51 -52.95
N ARG A 257 23.67 31.84 -52.95
CA ARG A 257 23.29 32.64 -54.13
C ARG A 257 24.57 33.08 -54.83
N ARG A 258 24.62 32.83 -56.14
CA ARG A 258 25.60 33.37 -57.09
C ARG A 258 25.49 34.89 -57.16
#